data_AF-A5A9N9-F1
#
_entry.id   AF-A5A9N9-F1
#
_cell.length_a   1.000
_cell.length_b   1.000
_cell.length_c   1.000
_cell.angle_alpha   90.00
_cell.angle_beta   90.00
_cell.angle_gamma   90.00
#
_symmetry.space_group_name_H-M   'P 1'
#
loop_
_entity.id
_entity.type
_entity.pdbx_description
1 polymer ?
#
loop_
_entity_poly.entity_id
_entity_poly.type
_entity_poly.pdbx_seq_one_letter_code
_entity_poly.pdbx_strand_id
1 'polypeptide(L)'
;TDTQQFLNLCPQAQLYCFEPDPRAIARFKKKLGPSLNRVKLLEIAISDRNGMIDFHPSNADGDAKEWDLSGSIRRPKNHLTEYDWVRFDRPVSVETRRLDDWCSEAKLNTVDFIWMDV
;
A
#
# COMPACT_ATOMS: atom_id res chain seq x y z
N THR A 1 11.06 8.22 0.37
CA THR A 1 9.91 7.61 -0.33
C THR A 1 9.34 8.69 -1.20
N ASP A 2 8.56 8.35 -2.21
CA ASP A 2 7.95 9.36 -3.08
C ASP A 2 7.08 10.32 -2.26
N THR A 3 6.43 9.82 -1.21
CA THR A 3 5.74 10.63 -0.19
C THR A 3 6.57 11.80 0.34
N GLN A 4 7.84 11.58 0.72
CA GLN A 4 8.69 12.65 1.23
C GLN A 4 9.04 13.66 0.12
N GLN A 5 9.18 13.18 -1.13
CA GLN A 5 9.40 14.06 -2.28
C GLN A 5 8.16 14.92 -2.55
N PHE A 6 6.95 14.34 -2.52
CA PHE A 6 5.70 15.10 -2.65
C PHE A 6 5.52 16.13 -1.54
N LEU A 7 5.83 15.79 -0.28
CA LEU A 7 5.77 16.75 0.84
C LEU A 7 6.76 17.91 0.72
N ASN A 8 7.87 17.71 -0.02
CA ASN A 8 8.88 18.74 -0.27
C ASN A 8 8.50 19.60 -1.48
N LEU A 9 8.02 18.99 -2.57
CA LEU A 9 7.61 19.66 -3.80
C LEU A 9 6.30 20.44 -3.63
N CYS A 10 5.36 19.88 -2.87
CA CYS A 10 4.04 20.45 -2.62
C CYS A 10 3.77 20.55 -1.12
N PRO A 11 4.38 21.51 -0.39
CA PRO A 11 4.30 21.54 1.07
C PRO A 11 2.90 21.72 1.65
N GLN A 12 1.98 22.25 0.86
CA GLN A 12 0.58 22.49 1.23
C GLN A 12 -0.37 21.37 0.77
N ALA A 13 0.15 20.32 0.12
CA ALA A 13 -0.68 19.22 -0.35
C ALA A 13 -1.32 18.44 0.81
N GLN A 14 -2.58 18.06 0.63
CA GLN A 14 -3.23 17.05 1.46
C GLN A 14 -2.86 15.67 0.90
N LEU A 15 -1.98 14.97 1.59
CA LEU A 15 -1.46 13.69 1.10
C LEU A 15 -2.13 12.52 1.83
N TYR A 16 -2.81 11.68 1.06
CA TYR A 16 -3.45 10.45 1.53
C TYR A 16 -2.71 9.24 0.94
N CYS A 17 -2.25 8.34 1.81
CA CYS A 17 -1.50 7.16 1.42
C CYS A 17 -2.29 5.91 1.79
N PHE A 18 -2.31 4.91 0.90
CA PHE A 18 -2.97 3.63 1.12
C PHE A 18 -1.92 2.52 1.04
N GLU A 19 -1.87 1.65 2.04
CA GLU A 19 -0.97 0.50 2.06
C GLU A 19 -1.60 -0.61 2.92
N PRO A 20 -1.85 -1.81 2.39
CA PRO A 20 -2.37 -2.92 3.18
C PRO A 20 -1.31 -3.78 3.89
N ASP A 21 -0.03 -3.78 3.46
CA ASP A 21 0.99 -4.65 4.08
C ASP A 21 1.50 -4.04 5.40
N PRO A 22 1.29 -4.70 6.56
CA PRO A 22 1.72 -4.19 7.86
C PRO A 22 3.23 -3.98 7.96
N ARG A 23 4.04 -4.72 7.19
CA ARG A 23 5.51 -4.57 7.16
C ARG A 23 5.91 -3.31 6.41
N ALA A 24 5.30 -3.06 5.25
CA ALA A 24 5.50 -1.84 4.48
C ALA A 24 5.05 -0.61 5.28
N ILE A 25 3.89 -0.69 5.95
CA ILE A 25 3.40 0.34 6.88
C ILE A 25 4.43 0.65 7.98
N ALA A 26 4.98 -0.37 8.63
CA ALA A 26 5.96 -0.18 9.70
C ALA A 26 7.22 0.56 9.19
N ARG A 27 7.74 0.17 8.03
CA ARG A 27 8.89 0.84 7.40
C ARG A 27 8.55 2.25 6.93
N PHE A 28 7.36 2.46 6.39
CA PHE A 28 6.85 3.77 5.97
C PHE A 28 6.80 4.74 7.15
N LYS A 29 6.17 4.35 8.26
CA LYS A 29 6.09 5.16 9.48
C LYS A 29 7.48 5.50 10.02
N LYS A 30 8.38 4.52 10.10
CA LYS A 30 9.77 4.73 10.53
C LYS A 30 10.53 5.71 9.63
N LYS A 31 10.33 5.60 8.31
CA LYS A 31 11.06 6.41 7.32
C LYS A 31 10.56 7.85 7.25
N LEU A 32 9.27 8.10 7.46
CA LEU A 32 8.73 9.47 7.53
C LEU A 32 9.05 10.16 8.85
N GLY A 33 9.10 9.42 9.96
CA GLY A 33 9.38 9.99 11.27
C GLY A 33 8.47 11.19 11.57
N PRO A 34 9.00 12.39 11.88
CA PRO A 34 8.19 13.57 12.14
C PRO A 34 7.24 13.96 11.00
N SER A 35 7.62 13.73 9.74
CA SER A 35 6.78 14.05 8.57
C SER A 35 5.48 13.25 8.52
N LEU A 36 5.35 12.18 9.32
CA LEU A 36 4.14 11.37 9.38
C LEU A 36 2.91 12.20 9.79
N ASN A 37 3.07 13.29 10.54
CA ASN A 37 1.98 14.19 10.91
C ASN A 37 1.43 15.02 9.73
N ARG A 38 2.10 15.01 8.57
CA ARG A 38 1.71 15.73 7.35
C ARG A 38 0.97 14.86 6.34
N VAL A 39 0.75 13.58 6.66
CA VAL A 39 0.09 12.63 5.76
C VAL A 39 -1.02 11.88 6.50
N LYS A 40 -2.06 11.47 5.78
CA LYS A 40 -3.06 10.53 6.30
C LYS A 40 -2.78 9.16 5.70
N LEU A 41 -2.18 8.28 6.50
CA LEU A 41 -1.99 6.88 6.13
C LEU A 41 -3.26 6.08 6.44
N LEU A 42 -3.73 5.32 5.45
CA LEU A 42 -4.82 4.37 5.58
C LEU A 42 -4.27 2.96 5.35
N GLU A 43 -4.44 2.11 6.36
CA GLU A 43 -3.94 0.74 6.39
C GLU A 43 -4.95 -0.22 5.72
N ILE A 44 -5.34 0.12 4.48
CA ILE A 44 -6.35 -0.57 3.70
C ILE A 44 -5.86 -0.76 2.26
N ALA A 45 -6.41 -1.75 1.56
CA ALA A 45 -6.21 -1.90 0.13
C ALA A 45 -7.30 -1.13 -0.66
N ILE A 46 -6.90 -0.45 -1.73
CA ILE A 46 -7.86 0.04 -2.73
C ILE A 46 -8.27 -1.11 -3.64
N SER A 47 -9.58 -1.28 -3.84
CA SER A 47 -10.17 -2.42 -4.53
C SER A 47 -11.42 -2.03 -5.33
N ASP A 48 -11.98 -2.97 -6.09
CA ASP A 48 -13.26 -2.82 -6.79
C ASP A 48 -14.49 -3.01 -5.87
N ARG A 49 -14.27 -3.36 -4.61
CA ARG A 49 -15.31 -3.59 -3.61
C ARG A 49 -14.85 -3.19 -2.20
N ASN A 50 -15.82 -2.87 -1.35
CA ASN A 50 -15.61 -2.66 0.09
C ASN A 50 -15.71 -3.99 0.84
N GLY A 51 -15.04 -4.08 1.99
CA GLY A 51 -15.14 -5.22 2.90
C GLY A 51 -13.76 -5.78 3.25
N MET A 52 -13.68 -7.09 3.48
CA MET A 52 -12.42 -7.78 3.77
C MET A 52 -11.98 -8.63 2.58
N ILE A 53 -10.68 -8.71 2.33
CA ILE A 53 -10.10 -9.62 1.33
C ILE A 53 -8.80 -10.23 1.85
N ASP A 54 -8.43 -11.38 1.31
CA ASP A 54 -7.10 -11.94 1.51
C ASP A 54 -6.09 -11.14 0.69
N PHE A 55 -5.16 -10.49 1.38
CA PHE A 55 -3.94 -9.96 0.80
C PHE A 55 -2.87 -11.04 0.85
N HIS A 56 -2.18 -11.27 -0.27
CA HIS A 56 -1.08 -12.20 -0.40
C HIS A 56 0.23 -11.41 -0.34
N PRO A 57 0.82 -11.19 0.85
CA PRO A 57 2.11 -10.53 0.97
C PRO A 57 3.17 -11.38 0.27
N SER A 58 4.00 -10.73 -0.55
CA SER A 58 5.20 -11.40 -1.04
C SER A 58 6.17 -11.66 0.10
N ASN A 59 7.00 -12.67 -0.05
CA ASN A 59 8.20 -12.90 0.74
C ASN A 59 9.21 -13.61 -0.15
N ALA A 60 10.39 -13.89 0.38
CA ALA A 60 11.44 -14.56 -0.36
C ALA A 60 12.36 -15.35 0.55
N ASP A 61 13.07 -16.29 -0.08
CA ASP A 61 14.10 -17.11 0.57
C ASP A 61 15.47 -16.39 0.60
N GLY A 62 16.37 -16.85 1.48
CA GLY A 62 17.75 -16.38 1.53
C GLY A 62 17.91 -14.89 1.91
N ASP A 63 18.79 -14.19 1.19
CA ASP A 63 19.11 -12.78 1.44
C ASP A 63 17.95 -11.81 1.14
N ALA A 64 16.93 -12.27 0.40
CA ALA A 64 15.76 -11.47 0.04
C ALA A 64 14.61 -11.59 1.07
N LYS A 65 14.84 -12.25 2.21
CA LYS A 65 13.82 -12.41 3.26
C LYS A 65 13.16 -11.08 3.63
N GLU A 66 11.84 -11.11 3.84
CA GLU A 66 10.97 -9.95 4.02
C GLU A 66 10.72 -9.10 2.75
N TRP A 67 10.92 -9.67 1.56
CA TRP A 67 10.57 -9.03 0.30
C TRP A 67 9.08 -8.69 0.20
N ASP A 68 8.72 -7.41 0.14
CA ASP A 68 7.34 -6.95 0.12
C ASP A 68 7.02 -6.02 -1.06
N LEU A 69 7.67 -6.25 -2.20
CA LEU A 69 7.52 -5.43 -3.41
C LEU A 69 6.60 -6.07 -4.47
N SER A 70 5.95 -7.20 -4.17
CA SER A 70 5.03 -7.87 -5.11
C SER A 70 3.78 -8.45 -4.46
N GLY A 71 3.41 -7.97 -3.27
CA GLY A 71 2.18 -8.38 -2.60
C GLY A 71 0.92 -7.99 -3.38
N SER A 72 -0.15 -8.79 -3.28
CA SER A 72 -1.39 -8.51 -4.03
C SER A 72 -2.64 -9.06 -3.36
N ILE A 73 -3.76 -8.35 -3.52
CA ILE A 73 -5.10 -8.88 -3.19
C ILE A 73 -5.61 -9.91 -4.22
N ARG A 74 -4.91 -10.04 -5.36
CA ARG A 74 -5.16 -11.11 -6.33
C ARG A 74 -4.16 -12.22 -6.08
N ARG A 75 -4.65 -13.46 -6.00
CA ARG A 75 -3.77 -14.63 -5.85
C ARG A 75 -2.74 -14.66 -7.00
N PRO A 76 -1.44 -14.60 -6.71
CA PRO A 76 -0.39 -14.67 -7.72
C PRO A 76 -0.41 -16.03 -8.42
N LYS A 77 -0.33 -16.04 -9.75
CA LYS A 77 -0.34 -17.28 -10.57
C LYS A 77 0.99 -17.52 -11.27
N ASN A 78 1.51 -16.49 -11.96
CA ASN A 78 2.67 -16.62 -12.84
C ASN A 78 3.98 -16.08 -12.22
N HIS A 79 3.93 -15.37 -11.10
CA HIS A 79 5.15 -14.82 -10.50
C HIS A 79 6.11 -15.91 -9.99
N LEU A 80 5.56 -17.08 -9.63
CA LEU A 80 6.32 -18.25 -9.19
C LEU A 80 7.10 -18.94 -10.33
N THR A 81 6.77 -18.68 -11.60
CA THR A 81 7.47 -19.30 -12.73
C THR A 81 8.66 -18.47 -13.21
N GLU A 82 8.67 -17.15 -12.94
CA GLU A 82 9.76 -16.24 -13.30
C GLU A 82 10.74 -16.00 -12.15
N TYR A 83 10.24 -15.97 -10.91
CA TYR A 83 11.04 -15.78 -9.71
C TYR A 83 10.70 -16.87 -8.69
N ASP A 84 11.33 -18.03 -8.86
CA ASP A 84 11.11 -19.22 -8.04
C ASP A 84 11.49 -19.04 -6.56
N TRP A 85 12.22 -17.99 -6.21
CA TRP A 85 12.58 -17.60 -4.85
C TRP A 85 11.51 -16.74 -4.15
N VAL A 86 10.52 -16.22 -4.89
CA VAL A 86 9.41 -15.44 -4.32
C VAL A 86 8.32 -16.38 -3.81
N ARG A 87 7.72 -15.99 -2.68
CA ARG A 87 6.74 -16.76 -1.91
C ARG A 87 5.54 -15.91 -1.52
N PHE A 88 4.41 -16.56 -1.28
CA PHE A 88 3.14 -15.94 -0.89
C PHE A 88 2.43 -16.78 0.18
N ASP A 89 3.20 -17.19 1.19
CA ASP A 89 2.85 -18.36 2.01
C ASP A 89 1.72 -18.11 3.02
N ARG A 90 1.52 -16.85 3.42
CA ARG A 90 0.60 -16.50 4.51
C ARG A 90 -0.25 -15.29 4.13
N PRO A 91 -1.44 -15.53 3.53
CA PRO A 91 -2.39 -14.46 3.31
C PRO A 91 -2.78 -13.81 4.64
N VAL A 92 -2.98 -12.50 4.61
CA VAL A 92 -3.51 -11.72 5.74
C VAL A 92 -4.81 -11.07 5.32
N SER A 93 -5.81 -11.08 6.20
CA SER A 93 -7.07 -10.42 5.92
C SER A 93 -6.90 -8.91 6.10
N VAL A 94 -7.18 -8.15 5.05
CA VAL A 94 -7.08 -6.69 5.05
C VAL A 94 -8.41 -6.07 4.68
N GLU A 95 -8.65 -4.88 5.22
CA GLU A 95 -9.79 -4.07 4.80
C GLU A 95 -9.56 -3.54 3.39
N THR A 96 -10.65 -3.48 2.62
CA THR A 96 -10.70 -2.93 1.28
C THR A 96 -11.70 -1.79 1.19
N ARG A 97 -11.36 -0.81 0.36
CA ARG A 97 -12.28 0.25 -0.05
C ARG A 97 -12.19 0.50 -1.54
N ARG A 98 -13.33 0.78 -2.17
CA ARG A 98 -13.35 1.52 -3.44
C ARG A 98 -12.85 2.92 -3.19
N LEU A 99 -12.02 3.42 -4.10
CA LEU A 99 -11.48 4.77 -4.01
C LEU A 99 -12.62 5.82 -3.99
N ASP A 100 -13.65 5.64 -4.82
CA ASP A 100 -14.81 6.55 -4.87
C ASP A 100 -15.55 6.64 -3.53
N ASP A 101 -15.76 5.48 -2.87
CA ASP A 101 -16.48 5.42 -1.60
C ASP A 101 -15.65 6.11 -0.51
N TRP A 102 -14.34 5.85 -0.48
CA TRP A 102 -13.44 6.52 0.44
C TRP A 102 -13.38 8.04 0.20
N CYS A 103 -13.33 8.51 -1.06
CA CYS A 103 -13.35 9.93 -1.38
C CYS A 103 -14.64 10.59 -0.88
N SER A 104 -15.79 9.93 -1.05
CA SER A 104 -17.09 10.40 -0.53
C SER A 104 -17.09 10.49 1.00
N GLU A 105 -16.58 9.47 1.71
CA GLU A 105 -16.44 9.46 3.18
C GLU A 105 -15.53 10.59 3.67
N ALA A 106 -14.41 10.81 2.97
CA ALA A 106 -13.46 11.88 3.27
C ALA A 106 -13.95 13.28 2.87
N LYS A 107 -15.11 13.38 2.19
CA LYS A 107 -15.66 14.61 1.61
C LYS A 107 -14.67 15.28 0.64
N LEU A 108 -13.92 14.47 -0.09
CA LEU A 108 -12.99 14.91 -1.12
C LEU A 108 -13.74 15.00 -2.45
N ASN A 109 -13.97 16.24 -2.90
CA ASN A 109 -14.66 16.50 -4.16
C ASN A 109 -13.74 16.37 -5.38
N THR A 110 -12.43 16.53 -5.18
CA THR A 110 -11.42 16.55 -6.24
C THR A 110 -10.16 15.83 -5.77
N VAL A 111 -9.51 15.14 -6.71
CA VAL A 111 -8.17 14.56 -6.55
C VAL A 111 -7.31 15.15 -7.65
N ASP A 112 -6.33 15.98 -7.26
CA ASP A 112 -5.47 16.67 -8.22
C ASP A 112 -4.46 15.73 -8.90
N PHE A 113 -4.03 14.69 -8.18
CA PHE A 113 -3.01 13.77 -8.63
C PHE A 113 -3.12 12.42 -7.91
N ILE A 114 -2.90 11.33 -8.66
CA ILE A 114 -2.75 9.97 -8.12
C ILE A 114 -1.38 9.45 -8.54
N TRP A 115 -0.57 9.10 -7.54
CA TRP A 115 0.61 8.25 -7.71
C TRP A 115 0.24 6.83 -7.28
N MET A 116 0.32 5.88 -8.21
CA MET A 116 -0.10 4.50 -7.95
C MET A 116 0.79 3.54 -8.72
N ASP A 117 1.43 2.64 -7.97
CA ASP A 117 2.18 1.49 -8.45
C ASP A 117 1.70 0.29 -7.60
N VAL A 118 0.93 -0.62 -8.21
CA VAL A 118 0.14 -1.67 -7.54
C VAL A 118 0.21 -3.00 -8.28
#